data_AF-B7PQY0-F1
#
_entry.id   AF-B7PQY0-F1
#
_cell.length_a   1.000
_cell.length_b   1.000
_cell.length_c   1.000
_cell.angle_alpha   90.00
_cell.angle_beta   90.00
_cell.angle_gamma   90.00
#
_symmetry.space_group_name_H-M   'P 1'
#
loop_
_entity.id
_entity.type
_entity.pdbx_description
1 polymer ?
#
loop_
_entity_poly.entity_id
_entity_poly.type
_entity_poly.pdbx_seq_one_letter_code
_entity_poly.pdbx_strand_id
1 'polypeptide(L)'
;MDTAEASATDIVHIPGGCTGTLQPVDVYWNKSLKDSLRTSWAEFMRKGDKTPKGNLRKPSRQDVLNFVSKAWATVPEDMIARSFKGCGISGALHGSEDGYLHNGLVGIGAPAACSNPEGVSDECVDLVFCSDSEESFDGFSDNE
;
A
#
# COMPACT_ATOMS: atom_id res chain seq x y z
N MET A 1 -15.77 21.70 9.80
CA MET A 1 -14.91 22.23 8.72
C MET A 1 -13.69 21.35 8.69
N ASP A 2 -13.60 20.51 7.66
CA ASP A 2 -12.43 19.65 7.48
C ASP A 2 -11.20 20.53 7.28
N THR A 3 -10.17 20.27 8.07
CA THR A 3 -8.92 21.05 8.08
C THR A 3 -8.18 21.06 6.74
N ALA A 4 -8.53 20.14 5.84
CA ALA A 4 -7.98 20.06 4.49
C ALA A 4 -8.49 21.19 3.55
N GLU A 5 -9.76 21.60 3.67
CA GLU A 5 -10.33 22.71 2.86
C GLU A 5 -9.69 24.08 3.15
N ALA A 6 -9.00 24.23 4.30
CA ALA A 6 -8.31 25.45 4.68
C ALA A 6 -6.88 25.55 4.11
N SER A 7 -6.38 24.46 3.51
CA SER A 7 -5.10 24.42 2.81
C SER A 7 -5.32 24.45 1.30
N ALA A 8 -4.45 25.11 0.54
CA ALA A 8 -4.48 25.10 -0.93
C ALA A 8 -4.01 23.74 -1.50
N THR A 9 -4.67 22.66 -1.07
CA THR A 9 -4.33 21.27 -1.35
C THR A 9 -5.53 20.58 -1.96
N ASP A 10 -5.34 19.95 -3.11
CA ASP A 10 -6.37 19.13 -3.74
C ASP A 10 -6.46 17.76 -3.05
N ILE A 11 -7.67 17.31 -2.76
CA ILE A 11 -7.94 16.00 -2.15
C ILE A 11 -8.30 15.01 -3.25
N VAL A 12 -7.56 13.90 -3.32
CA VAL A 12 -7.85 12.79 -4.23
C VAL A 12 -8.64 11.71 -3.50
N HIS A 13 -9.82 11.39 -4.01
CA HIS A 13 -10.66 10.31 -3.47
C HIS A 13 -10.30 8.97 -4.13
N ILE A 14 -10.00 7.96 -3.33
CA ILE A 14 -9.64 6.62 -3.82
C ILE A 14 -10.83 5.69 -3.61
N PRO A 15 -11.36 5.04 -4.66
CA PRO A 15 -12.45 4.09 -4.53
C PRO A 15 -12.04 2.87 -3.69
N GLY A 16 -13.02 2.26 -3.03
CA GLY A 16 -12.81 1.02 -2.28
C GLY A 16 -12.26 -0.09 -3.18
N GLY A 17 -11.40 -0.96 -2.62
CA GLY A 17 -10.74 -2.04 -3.37
C GLY A 17 -9.53 -1.59 -4.22
N CYS A 18 -9.31 -0.29 -4.42
CA CYS A 18 -8.22 0.20 -5.28
C CYS A 18 -6.96 0.62 -4.53
N THR A 19 -6.84 0.34 -3.22
CA THR A 19 -5.66 0.69 -2.42
C THR A 19 -4.39 0.02 -2.96
N GLY A 20 -4.47 -1.27 -3.33
CA GLY A 20 -3.37 -2.03 -3.92
C GLY A 20 -2.93 -1.63 -5.33
N THR A 21 -3.56 -0.60 -5.92
CA THR A 21 -3.29 -0.15 -7.30
C THR A 21 -3.06 1.36 -7.37
N LEU A 22 -3.89 2.14 -6.67
CA LEU A 22 -3.90 3.60 -6.73
C LEU A 22 -3.16 4.27 -5.56
N GLN A 23 -2.87 3.56 -4.46
CA GLN A 23 -2.13 4.14 -3.34
C GLN A 23 -0.62 3.89 -3.49
N PRO A 24 0.19 4.94 -3.71
CA PRO A 24 1.64 4.78 -3.94
C PRO A 24 2.35 4.05 -2.80
N VAL A 25 1.88 4.28 -1.56
CA VAL A 25 2.36 3.62 -0.36
C VAL A 25 2.22 2.11 -0.48
N ASP A 26 0.99 1.61 -0.64
CA ASP A 26 0.69 0.19 -0.64
C ASP A 26 1.28 -0.56 -1.84
N VAL A 27 1.34 0.08 -3.01
CA VAL A 27 1.87 -0.52 -4.23
C VAL A 27 3.40 -0.66 -4.20
N TYR A 28 4.13 0.36 -3.75
CA TYR A 28 5.58 0.43 -4.00
C TYR A 28 6.44 0.11 -2.79
N TRP A 29 6.13 0.66 -1.61
CA TRP A 29 7.13 0.71 -0.52
C TRP A 29 6.60 0.37 0.88
N ASN A 30 5.28 0.19 1.06
CA ASN A 30 4.72 -0.22 2.35
C ASN A 30 5.24 -1.60 2.78
N LYS A 31 5.43 -2.52 1.81
CA LYS A 31 5.97 -3.85 2.09
C LYS A 31 7.37 -3.77 2.72
N SER A 32 8.30 -3.06 2.09
CA SER A 32 9.67 -2.89 2.62
C SER A 32 9.68 -2.23 4.00
N LEU A 33 8.84 -1.22 4.19
CA LEU A 33 8.71 -0.54 5.48
C LEU A 33 8.20 -1.51 6.57
N LYS A 34 7.10 -2.22 6.30
CA LYS A 34 6.49 -3.19 7.24
C LYS A 34 7.42 -4.35 7.53
N ASP A 35 8.16 -4.85 6.54
CA ASP A 35 9.10 -5.95 6.72
C ASP A 35 10.27 -5.54 7.61
N SER A 36 10.84 -4.35 7.40
CA SER A 36 11.90 -3.81 8.27
C SER A 36 11.43 -3.58 9.72
N LEU A 37 10.18 -3.12 9.90
CA LEU A 37 9.57 -3.01 11.24
C LEU A 37 9.42 -4.38 11.91
N ARG A 38 8.93 -5.39 11.18
CA ARG A 38 8.78 -6.76 11.69
C ARG A 38 10.12 -7.37 12.07
N THR A 39 11.15 -7.19 11.25
CA THR A 39 12.51 -7.64 11.56
C THR A 39 13.05 -6.97 12.82
N SER A 40 12.89 -5.65 12.94
CA SER A 40 13.35 -4.90 14.11
C SER A 40 12.62 -5.33 15.39
N TRP A 41 11.31 -5.57 15.30
CA TRP A 41 10.52 -6.12 16.39
C TRP A 41 10.97 -7.52 16.79
N ALA A 42 11.17 -8.43 15.82
CA ALA A 42 11.63 -9.79 16.06
C ALA A 42 13.03 -9.81 16.70
N GLU A 43 13.94 -8.93 16.25
CA GLU A 43 15.25 -8.72 16.88
C GLU A 43 15.14 -8.27 18.34
N PHE A 44 14.24 -7.32 18.62
CA PHE A 44 13.99 -6.84 19.98
C PHE A 44 13.44 -7.96 20.88
N MET A 45 12.44 -8.70 20.40
CA MET A 45 11.85 -9.81 21.16
C MET A 45 12.84 -10.94 21.42
N ARG A 46 13.71 -11.24 20.44
CA ARG A 46 14.76 -12.27 20.56
C ARG A 46 15.84 -11.92 21.58
N LYS A 47 16.10 -10.64 21.86
CA LYS A 47 16.97 -10.24 22.98
C LYS A 47 16.43 -10.72 24.32
N GLY A 48 15.11 -10.85 24.45
CA GLY A 48 14.48 -11.52 25.59
C GLY A 48 14.65 -10.80 26.93
N ASP A 49 14.94 -9.49 26.91
CA ASP A 49 15.10 -8.68 28.13
C ASP A 49 13.84 -8.82 28.99
N LYS A 50 14.02 -9.07 30.29
CA LYS A 50 12.92 -9.21 31.25
C LYS A 50 12.92 -8.03 32.22
N THR A 51 11.71 -7.62 32.59
CA THR A 51 11.47 -6.71 33.71
C THR A 51 11.87 -7.39 35.03
N PRO A 52 12.09 -6.64 36.13
CA PRO A 52 12.36 -7.23 37.45
C PRO A 52 11.26 -8.21 37.93
N LYS A 53 10.04 -8.09 37.38
CA LYS A 53 8.92 -8.99 37.64
C LYS A 53 8.92 -10.27 36.77
N GLY A 54 9.95 -10.48 35.94
CA GLY A 54 10.10 -11.65 35.07
C GLY A 54 9.37 -11.57 33.72
N ASN A 55 8.54 -10.54 33.49
CA ASN A 55 7.83 -10.36 32.21
C ASN A 55 8.77 -9.86 31.10
N LEU A 56 8.50 -10.20 29.83
CA LEU A 56 9.19 -9.61 28.68
C LEU A 56 9.10 -8.09 28.71
N ARG A 57 10.22 -7.42 28.47
CA ARG A 57 10.31 -5.97 28.39
C ARG A 57 9.52 -5.50 27.17
N LYS A 58 8.63 -4.54 27.37
CA LYS A 58 8.00 -3.83 26.27
C LYS A 58 9.01 -2.84 25.67
N PRO A 59 9.03 -2.64 24.34
CA PRO A 59 9.88 -1.60 23.77
C PRO A 59 9.47 -0.23 24.30
N SER A 60 10.48 0.57 24.60
CA SER A 60 10.30 1.96 24.97
C SER A 60 9.89 2.80 23.76
N ARG A 61 9.45 4.04 23.99
CA ARG A 61 9.20 5.00 22.91
C ARG A 61 10.44 5.18 22.02
N GLN A 62 11.63 5.21 22.63
CA GLN A 62 12.88 5.35 21.87
C GLN A 62 13.17 4.11 21.01
N ASP A 63 12.89 2.91 21.52
CA ASP A 63 13.03 1.68 20.74
C ASP A 63 12.13 1.73 19.50
N VAL A 64 10.87 2.14 19.65
CA VAL A 64 9.93 2.30 18.53
C VAL A 64 10.40 3.35 17.52
N LEU A 65 10.88 4.51 17.98
CA LEU A 65 11.45 5.53 17.08
C LEU A 65 12.65 4.99 16.29
N ASN A 66 13.50 4.20 16.92
CA ASN A 66 14.63 3.56 16.25
C ASN A 66 14.15 2.53 15.20
N PHE A 67 13.09 1.77 15.49
CA PHE A 67 12.50 0.83 14.52
C PHE A 67 11.96 1.58 13.30
N VAL A 68 11.23 2.67 13.52
CA VAL A 68 10.66 3.50 12.45
C VAL A 68 11.77 4.16 11.62
N SER A 69 12.80 4.72 12.27
CA SER A 69 13.95 5.30 11.57
C SER A 69 14.69 4.27 10.72
N LYS A 70 14.94 3.06 11.26
CA LYS A 70 15.55 1.95 10.51
C LYS A 70 14.67 1.49 9.34
N ALA A 71 13.35 1.48 9.51
CA ALA A 71 12.42 1.13 8.45
C ALA A 71 12.43 2.15 7.31
N TRP A 72 12.41 3.45 7.62
CA TRP A 72 12.50 4.50 6.60
C TRP A 72 13.81 4.47 5.81
N ALA A 73 14.92 4.09 6.45
CA ALA A 73 16.20 3.93 5.76
C ALA A 73 16.19 2.82 4.69
N THR A 74 15.20 1.91 4.69
CA THR A 74 15.04 0.87 3.67
C THR A 74 14.24 1.33 2.45
N VAL A 75 13.56 2.49 2.54
CA VAL A 75 12.73 3.04 1.46
C VAL A 75 13.52 4.15 0.78
N PRO A 76 14.01 3.93 -0.46
CA PRO A 76 14.80 4.94 -1.13
C PRO A 76 13.88 6.01 -1.76
N GLU A 77 14.37 7.24 -1.83
CA GLU A 77 13.59 8.39 -2.30
C GLU A 77 13.12 8.23 -3.75
N ASP A 78 13.92 7.59 -4.61
CA ASP A 78 13.56 7.29 -6.00
C ASP A 78 12.35 6.34 -6.09
N MET A 79 12.19 5.42 -5.14
CA MET A 79 11.04 4.52 -5.07
C MET A 79 9.79 5.29 -4.68
N ILE A 80 9.90 6.26 -3.78
CA ILE A 80 8.78 7.15 -3.44
C ILE A 80 8.39 7.97 -4.67
N ALA A 81 9.34 8.62 -5.35
CA ALA A 81 9.05 9.41 -6.55
C ALA A 81 8.40 8.57 -7.66
N ARG A 82 8.93 7.36 -7.92
CA ARG A 82 8.35 6.43 -8.91
C ARG A 82 6.96 5.95 -8.53
N SER A 83 6.65 5.85 -7.23
CA SER A 83 5.34 5.38 -6.78
C SER A 83 4.19 6.28 -7.23
N PHE A 84 4.41 7.60 -7.24
CA PHE A 84 3.41 8.56 -7.72
C PHE A 84 3.21 8.50 -9.24
N LYS A 85 4.25 8.20 -10.01
CA LYS A 85 4.12 8.01 -11.46
C LYS A 85 3.44 6.68 -11.78
N GLY A 86 3.86 5.64 -11.08
CA GLY A 86 3.31 4.29 -11.19
C GLY A 86 1.83 4.18 -10.90
N CYS A 87 1.34 4.94 -9.92
CA CYS A 87 -0.09 5.02 -9.60
C CYS A 87 -0.85 6.05 -10.45
N GLY A 88 -0.23 6.62 -11.49
CA GLY A 88 -0.89 7.58 -12.39
C GLY A 88 -1.20 8.95 -11.78
N ILE A 89 -0.62 9.29 -10.62
CA ILE A 89 -0.92 10.54 -9.90
C ILE A 89 -0.12 11.73 -10.45
N SER A 90 1.13 11.48 -10.85
CA SER A 90 2.08 12.55 -11.29
C SER A 90 2.51 12.42 -12.75
N GLY A 91 1.84 11.58 -13.54
CA GLY A 91 2.13 11.39 -14.96
C GLY A 91 1.52 12.46 -15.86
N ALA A 92 2.10 12.65 -17.05
CA ALA A 92 1.55 13.52 -18.07
C ALA A 92 0.17 13.04 -18.57
N LEU A 93 -0.84 13.93 -18.55
CA LEU A 93 -2.22 13.62 -18.96
C LEU A 93 -2.36 13.10 -20.41
N HIS A 94 -1.39 13.41 -21.28
CA HIS A 94 -1.40 12.96 -22.67
C HIS A 94 -0.90 11.50 -22.85
N GLY A 95 -0.59 10.80 -21.76
CA GLY A 95 -0.19 9.38 -21.78
C GLY A 95 1.24 9.12 -22.23
N SER A 96 2.06 10.17 -22.43
CA SER A 96 3.46 10.02 -22.82
C SER A 96 4.31 9.30 -21.75
N GLU A 97 3.81 9.24 -20.50
CA GLU A 97 4.46 8.58 -19.37
C GLU A 97 3.77 7.27 -18.95
N ASP A 98 2.81 6.77 -19.76
CA ASP A 98 2.05 5.56 -19.40
C ASP A 98 2.91 4.30 -19.33
N GLY A 99 4.11 4.32 -19.93
CA GLY A 99 5.11 3.27 -19.78
C GLY A 99 5.63 3.09 -18.35
N TYR A 100 5.36 4.03 -17.44
CA TYR A 100 5.74 3.93 -16.03
C TYR A 100 4.62 3.42 -15.12
N LEU A 101 3.41 3.21 -15.65
CA LEU A 101 2.26 2.74 -14.87
C LEU A 101 2.51 1.35 -14.30
N HIS A 102 2.01 1.14 -13.08
CA HIS A 102 1.98 -0.18 -12.47
C HIS A 102 1.13 -1.13 -13.33
N ASN A 103 1.46 -2.42 -13.39
CA ASN A 103 0.77 -3.41 -14.23
C ASN A 103 -0.76 -3.40 -14.07
N GLY A 104 -1.26 -3.17 -12.85
CA GLY A 104 -2.70 -3.04 -12.59
C GLY A 104 -3.39 -1.82 -13.21
N LEU A 105 -2.64 -0.87 -13.78
CA LEU A 105 -3.12 0.33 -14.46
C LEU A 105 -2.81 0.35 -15.96
N VAL A 106 -1.94 -0.54 -16.45
CA VAL A 106 -1.58 -0.59 -17.87
C VAL A 106 -2.80 -0.98 -18.70
N GLY A 107 -3.19 -0.11 -19.64
CA GLY A 107 -4.31 -0.34 -20.56
C GLY A 107 -5.67 0.15 -20.08
N ILE A 108 -5.79 0.63 -18.83
CA ILE A 108 -7.02 1.27 -18.35
C ILE A 108 -7.20 2.61 -19.07
N GLY A 109 -8.22 2.70 -19.93
CA GLY A 109 -8.49 3.91 -20.73
C GLY A 109 -7.85 3.94 -22.11
N ALA A 110 -7.15 2.87 -22.53
CA ALA A 110 -6.89 2.70 -23.96
C ALA A 110 -8.24 2.70 -24.70
N PRO A 111 -8.40 3.44 -25.82
CA PRO A 111 -9.64 3.39 -26.56
C PRO A 111 -9.83 1.94 -27.00
N ALA A 112 -10.80 1.25 -26.39
CA ALA A 112 -11.40 0.10 -27.04
C ALA A 112 -11.70 0.57 -28.46
N ALA A 113 -11.15 -0.10 -29.47
CA ALA A 113 -11.54 0.18 -30.83
C ALA A 113 -13.08 0.15 -30.85
N CYS A 114 -13.70 1.31 -31.05
CA CYS A 114 -15.12 1.49 -30.81
C CYS A 114 -15.92 0.53 -31.68
N SER A 115 -16.32 -0.60 -31.12
CA SER A 115 -17.39 -1.43 -31.61
C SER A 115 -18.41 -1.55 -30.48
N ASN A 116 -19.34 -0.58 -30.51
CA ASN A 116 -20.61 -0.45 -29.75
C ASN A 116 -20.59 0.44 -28.49
N PRO A 117 -21.33 1.56 -28.47
CA PRO A 117 -21.41 2.49 -27.33
C PRO A 117 -22.45 2.11 -26.26
N GLU A 118 -22.93 0.86 -26.20
CA GLU A 118 -23.98 0.45 -25.24
C GLU A 118 -23.63 -0.76 -24.35
N GLY A 119 -22.36 -1.12 -24.22
CA GLY A 119 -21.93 -2.16 -23.29
C GLY A 119 -20.85 -1.63 -22.35
N VAL A 120 -21.18 -1.39 -21.09
CA VAL A 120 -20.16 -1.43 -20.03
C VAL A 120 -19.63 -2.85 -20.04
N SER A 121 -18.38 -3.07 -20.44
CA SER A 121 -17.86 -4.43 -20.57
C SER A 121 -17.72 -5.09 -19.20
N ASP A 122 -18.13 -6.36 -19.13
CA ASP A 122 -18.06 -7.17 -17.91
C ASP A 122 -16.63 -7.24 -17.33
N GLU A 123 -15.60 -7.01 -18.15
CA GLU A 123 -14.19 -6.94 -17.70
C GLU A 123 -13.91 -5.78 -16.74
N CYS A 124 -14.59 -4.64 -16.90
CA CYS A 124 -14.42 -3.48 -16.02
C CYS A 124 -15.13 -3.70 -14.68
N VAL A 125 -16.26 -4.40 -14.68
CA VAL A 125 -16.98 -4.74 -13.45
C VAL A 125 -16.34 -5.92 -12.72
N ASP A 126 -15.81 -6.92 -13.43
CA ASP A 126 -15.05 -8.01 -12.80
C ASP A 126 -13.78 -7.49 -12.10
N LEU A 127 -13.09 -6.51 -12.67
CA LEU A 127 -11.93 -5.90 -12.01
C LEU A 127 -12.29 -5.12 -10.73
N VAL A 128 -13.51 -4.55 -10.67
CA VAL A 128 -14.00 -3.78 -9.51
C VAL A 128 -14.63 -4.69 -8.44
N PHE A 129 -15.26 -5.80 -8.83
CA PHE A 129 -16.07 -6.61 -7.94
C PHE A 129 -15.52 -8.01 -7.63
N CYS A 130 -14.51 -8.53 -8.35
CA CYS A 130 -14.12 -9.94 -8.24
C CYS A 130 -12.73 -10.20 -7.63
N SER A 131 -12.02 -9.20 -7.11
CA SER A 131 -10.65 -9.41 -6.58
C SER A 131 -10.52 -9.41 -5.05
N ASP A 132 -11.60 -9.73 -4.32
CA ASP A 132 -11.52 -10.07 -2.90
C ASP A 132 -11.87 -11.54 -2.69
N SER A 133 -11.00 -12.43 -3.18
CA SER A 133 -10.97 -13.79 -2.67
C SER A 133 -10.26 -13.75 -1.31
N GLU A 134 -11.01 -13.46 -0.24
CA GLU A 134 -10.56 -13.73 1.12
C GLU A 134 -10.20 -15.22 1.20
N GLU A 135 -8.93 -15.56 1.39
CA GLU A 135 -8.60 -16.94 1.75
C GLU A 135 -9.30 -17.25 3.09
N SER A 136 -10.22 -18.22 3.05
CA SER A 136 -10.97 -18.68 4.22
C SER A 136 -10.00 -19.00 5.35
N PHE A 137 -10.01 -18.17 6.39
CA PHE A 137 -9.27 -18.42 7.62
C PHE A 137 -9.96 -19.57 8.36
N ASP A 138 -9.53 -20.79 8.09
CA ASP A 138 -9.90 -21.95 8.88
C ASP A 138 -9.23 -21.82 10.26
N GLY A 139 -10.04 -21.41 11.24
CA GLY A 139 -9.60 -21.07 12.59
C GLY A 139 -8.72 -22.15 13.26
N PHE A 140 -8.04 -21.74 14.33
CA PHE A 140 -7.19 -22.65 15.10
C PHE A 140 -7.97 -23.86 15.57
N SER A 141 -7.56 -25.04 15.10
CA SER A 141 -8.05 -26.31 15.63
C SER A 141 -7.50 -26.45 17.05
N ASP A 142 -8.38 -26.44 18.05
CA ASP A 142 -8.04 -26.87 19.40
C ASP A 142 -7.72 -28.37 19.35
N ASN A 143 -6.43 -28.70 19.34
CA ASN A 143 -6.00 -30.08 19.57
C ASN A 143 -5.76 -30.24 21.07
N GLU A 144 -6.75 -30.82 21.75
CA GLU A 144 -6.62 -31.37 23.11
C GLU A 144 -5.59 -32.52 23.16
#